data_AF-A0A6V7JJ53-F1
#
_entry.id   AF-A0A6V7JJ53-F1
#
_cell.length_a   1.000
_cell.length_b   1.000
_cell.length_c   1.000
_cell.angle_alpha   90.00
_cell.angle_beta   90.00
_cell.angle_gamma   90.00
#
_symmetry.space_group_name_H-M   'P 1'
#
loop_
_entity.id
_entity.type
_entity.pdbx_description
1 polymer ?
#
loop_
_entity_poly.entity_id
_entity_poly.type
_entity_poly.pdbx_seq_one_letter_code
_entity_poly.pdbx_strand_id
1 'polypeptide(L)' 'MFSTSSSLNTHTRIHTGERPHECPVCGKRFTASSNLYYHRMTHYK' A
#
# COMPACT_ATOMS: atom_id res chain seq x y z
N MET A 1 5.70 -26.83 1.93
CA MET A 1 6.05 -26.36 3.29
C MET A 1 6.99 -25.18 3.12
N PHE A 2 6.55 -23.96 3.45
CA PHE A 2 7.42 -22.79 3.37
C PHE A 2 7.64 -22.23 4.78
N SER A 3 8.78 -22.61 5.34
CA SER A 3 9.29 -22.18 6.63
C SER A 3 9.89 -20.78 6.49
N THR A 4 9.08 -19.74 6.73
CA THR A 4 9.47 -18.38 7.19
C THR A 4 8.29 -17.43 6.94
N SER A 5 7.67 -16.95 8.01
CA SER A 5 6.57 -15.97 8.00
C SER A 5 6.86 -14.71 7.17
N SER A 6 8.13 -14.27 7.10
CA SER A 6 8.55 -13.12 6.27
C SER A 6 8.42 -13.35 4.76
N SER A 7 8.64 -14.58 4.31
CA SER A 7 8.59 -14.95 2.89
C SER A 7 7.15 -14.99 2.39
N LEU A 8 6.23 -15.46 3.24
CA LEU A 8 4.79 -15.47 2.99
C LEU A 8 4.21 -14.07 2.85
N ASN A 9 4.53 -13.14 3.76
CA ASN A 9 4.01 -11.76 3.69
C ASN A 9 4.47 -11.02 2.41
N THR A 10 5.68 -11.30 1.94
CA THR A 10 6.20 -10.68 0.72
C THR A 10 5.53 -11.29 -0.52
N HIS A 11 5.33 -12.61 -0.52
CA HIS A 11 4.67 -13.32 -1.60
C HIS A 11 3.17 -13.00 -1.70
N THR A 12 2.45 -12.91 -0.57
CA THR A 12 1.03 -12.52 -0.54
C THR A 12 0.83 -11.09 -1.02
N ARG A 13 1.69 -10.15 -0.62
CA ARG A 13 1.59 -8.73 -1.05
C ARG A 13 1.67 -8.55 -2.57
N ILE A 14 2.36 -9.45 -3.27
CA ILE A 14 2.45 -9.43 -4.74
C ILE A 14 1.17 -9.98 -5.38
N HIS A 15 0.52 -10.97 -4.76
CA HIS A 15 -0.75 -11.53 -5.23
C HIS A 15 -1.98 -10.70 -4.86
N THR A 16 -1.98 -10.02 -3.71
CA THR A 16 -3.13 -9.25 -3.20
C THR A 16 -3.16 -7.81 -3.69
N GLY A 17 -2.05 -7.29 -4.23
CA GLY A 17 -1.93 -5.86 -4.56
C GLY A 17 -2.01 -4.96 -3.33
N GLU A 18 -1.66 -5.49 -2.15
CA GLU A 18 -1.81 -4.82 -0.87
C GLU A 18 -0.95 -3.57 -0.80
N ARG A 19 -1.60 -2.46 -1.11
CA ARG A 19 -1.16 -1.10 -0.88
C ARG A 19 -1.74 -0.66 0.46
N PRO A 20 -0.97 -0.69 1.56
CA PRO A 20 -1.50 -0.45 2.91
C PRO A 20 -1.88 1.02 3.14
N HIS A 21 -1.44 1.94 2.27
CA HIS A 21 -1.68 3.36 2.41
C HIS A 21 -2.81 3.80 1.50
N GLU A 22 -4.03 3.92 2.04
CA GLU A 22 -5.21 4.34 1.28
C GLU A 22 -5.48 5.85 1.43
N CYS A 23 -5.85 6.50 0.33
CA CYS A 23 -6.28 7.89 0.34
C CYS A 23 -7.72 8.00 0.83
N PRO A 24 -7.99 8.74 1.92
CA PRO A 24 -9.34 8.85 2.48
C PRO A 24 -10.29 9.69 1.60
N VAL A 25 -9.77 10.42 0.60
CA VAL A 25 -10.58 11.28 -0.28
C VAL A 25 -11.10 10.51 -1.48
N CYS A 26 -10.28 9.65 -2.10
CA CYS A 26 -10.63 8.97 -3.36
C CYS A 26 -10.40 7.45 -3.35
N GLY A 27 -10.01 6.87 -2.21
CA GLY A 27 -9.76 5.42 -2.07
C GLY A 27 -8.53 4.90 -2.82
N LYS A 28 -7.72 5.78 -3.43
CA LYS A 28 -6.48 5.35 -4.11
C LYS A 28 -5.48 4.80 -3.10
N ARG A 29 -4.96 3.61 -3.39
CA ARG A 29 -4.00 2.94 -2.53
C ARG A 29 -2.57 3.14 -3.04
N PHE A 30 -1.63 3.32 -2.12
CA PHE A 30 -0.22 3.58 -2.34
C PHE A 30 0.63 2.55 -1.60
N THR A 31 1.80 2.25 -2.17
CA THR A 31 2.79 1.35 -1.57
C THR A 31 3.66 2.03 -0.51
N ALA A 32 3.74 3.36 -0.54
CA ALA A 32 4.52 4.17 0.38
C ALA A 32 3.68 5.32 0.96
N SER A 33 3.91 5.64 2.23
CA SER A 33 3.26 6.73 2.95
C SER A 33 3.60 8.11 2.37
N SER A 34 4.84 8.31 1.90
CA SER A 34 5.27 9.54 1.21
C SER A 34 4.46 9.81 -0.06
N ASN A 35 4.24 8.78 -0.88
CA ASN A 35 3.43 8.87 -2.08
C ASN A 35 1.96 9.21 -1.76
N LEU A 36 1.40 8.60 -0.70
CA LEU A 36 0.07 8.96 -0.21
C LEU A 36 0.03 10.42 0.28
N TYR A 37 1.06 10.89 1.00
CA TYR A 37 1.13 12.25 1.52
C TYR A 37 1.11 13.30 0.39
N TYR A 38 1.99 13.16 -0.61
CA TYR A 38 2.00 14.07 -1.77
C TYR A 38 0.70 13.99 -2.56
N HIS A 39 0.14 12.79 -2.73
CA HIS A 39 -1.16 12.63 -3.38
C HIS A 39 -2.28 13.30 -2.59
N ARG A 40 -2.27 13.21 -1.26
CA ARG A 40 -3.30 13.83 -0.42
C ARG A 40 -3.31 15.35 -0.62
N MET A 41 -2.14 15.96 -0.79
CA MET A 41 -2.02 17.39 -1.07
C MET A 41 -2.67 17.81 -2.40
N THR A 42 -2.79 16.91 -3.40
CA THR A 42 -3.45 17.25 -4.66
C THR A 42 -4.96 17.38 -4.53
N HIS A 43 -5.58 16.93 -3.44
CA HIS A 43 -7.02 17.09 -3.19
C HIS A 43 -7.37 18.37 -2.44
N TYR A 44 -6.40 18.99 -1.76
CA TYR A 44 -6.59 20.21 -0.99
C TYR A 44 -6.05 21.46 -1.71
N LYS A 45 -5.49 21.28 -2.90
CA LYS A 45 -5.18 22.36 -3.84
C LYS A 45 -6.39 22.62 -4.70
#